data_AF-A0A1E5JPW4-F1
#
_entry.id   AF-A0A1E5JPW4-F1
#
_cell.length_a   1.000
_cell.length_b   1.000
_cell.length_c   1.000
_cell.angle_alpha   90.00
_cell.angle_beta   90.00
_cell.angle_gamma   90.00
#
_symmetry.space_group_name_H-M   'P 1'
#
loop_
_entity.id
_entity.type
_entity.pdbx_description
1 polymer ?
#
loop_
_entity_poly.entity_id
_entity_poly.type
_entity_poly.pdbx_seq_one_letter_code
_entity_poly.pdbx_strand_id
1 'polypeptide(L)'
;MTFSSKLRADYVELINEELDRIPVVGIEEFNLIAEELQILITPPFILALKGFFSCNPKKSTLTEAAQNQIAYIHYCYNTPKDFVTNTKDYSEYQQILKERISAKITEFQKFTEKEKNAYITFQREQHSEVKHTSFDLV
;
A
#
# COMPACT_ATOMS: atom_id res chain seq x y z
N MET A 1 -7.76 -13.71 -25.13
CA MET A 1 -7.85 -12.24 -25.26
C MET A 1 -6.65 -11.69 -24.53
N THR A 2 -5.78 -11.00 -25.25
CA THR A 2 -4.55 -10.44 -24.69
C THR A 2 -4.93 -9.29 -23.76
N PHE A 3 -4.46 -9.32 -22.52
CA PHE A 3 -4.61 -8.21 -21.60
C PHE A 3 -4.00 -6.96 -22.24
N SER A 4 -4.78 -5.89 -22.37
CA SER A 4 -4.31 -4.69 -23.08
C SER A 4 -3.17 -4.05 -22.28
N SER A 5 -2.05 -3.76 -22.94
CA SER A 5 -0.91 -3.06 -22.33
C SER A 5 -1.31 -1.69 -21.75
N LYS A 6 -2.34 -1.06 -22.33
CA LYS A 6 -2.91 0.19 -21.81
C LYS A 6 -3.65 -0.03 -20.48
N LEU A 7 -4.53 -1.03 -20.41
CA LEU A 7 -5.21 -1.41 -19.16
C LEU A 7 -4.20 -1.77 -18.05
N ARG A 8 -3.10 -2.45 -18.42
CA ARG A 8 -2.02 -2.74 -17.47
C ARG A 8 -1.41 -1.47 -16.89
N ALA A 9 -1.10 -0.49 -17.74
CA ALA A 9 -0.51 0.78 -17.30
C ALA A 9 -1.47 1.56 -16.40
N ASP A 10 -2.75 1.65 -16.79
CA ASP A 10 -3.78 2.35 -16.02
C ASP A 10 -3.96 1.73 -14.62
N TYR A 11 -3.99 0.39 -14.52
CA TYR A 11 -4.06 -0.28 -13.22
C TYR A 11 -2.78 -0.10 -12.40
N VAL A 12 -1.61 -0.17 -13.04
CA VAL A 12 -0.34 0.08 -12.37
C VAL A 12 -0.30 1.47 -11.75
N GLU A 13 -0.72 2.49 -12.48
CA GLU A 13 -0.73 3.88 -12.03
C GLU A 13 -1.65 4.06 -10.83
N LEU A 14 -2.91 3.60 -10.95
CA LEU A 14 -3.88 3.68 -9.87
C LEU A 14 -3.40 2.95 -8.60
N ILE A 15 -2.81 1.76 -8.74
CA ILE A 15 -2.30 0.99 -7.61
C ILE A 15 -1.09 1.68 -6.97
N ASN A 16 -0.19 2.24 -7.78
CA ASN A 16 0.96 2.98 -7.27
C ASN A 16 0.51 4.22 -6.51
N GLU A 17 -0.44 4.99 -7.03
CA GLU A 17 -0.99 6.16 -6.33
C GLU A 17 -1.57 5.78 -4.96
N GLU A 18 -2.33 4.68 -4.89
CA GLU A 18 -2.90 4.21 -3.61
C GLU A 18 -1.83 3.68 -2.65
N LEU A 19 -0.77 3.05 -3.15
CA LEU A 19 0.38 2.61 -2.34
C LEU A 19 1.25 3.78 -1.89
N ASP A 20 1.36 4.83 -2.70
CA ASP A 20 2.09 6.04 -2.39
C ASP A 20 1.33 6.91 -1.39
N ARG A 21 0.02 6.76 -1.26
CA ARG A 21 -0.81 7.45 -0.26
C ARG A 21 -0.74 6.86 1.14
N ILE A 22 0.02 5.79 1.38
CA ILE A 22 0.14 5.23 2.73
C ILE A 22 0.82 6.28 3.62
N PRO A 23 0.11 6.85 4.62
CA PRO A 23 0.69 7.87 5.46
C PRO A 23 1.70 7.22 6.40
N VAL A 24 2.89 7.81 6.46
CA VAL A 24 3.97 7.35 7.32
C VAL A 24 4.44 8.52 8.17
N VAL A 25 4.26 8.41 9.48
CA VAL A 25 4.55 9.48 10.44
C VAL A 25 5.92 9.26 11.09
N GLY A 26 6.38 8.01 11.18
CA GLY A 26 7.65 7.65 11.81
C GLY A 26 8.45 6.61 11.04
N ILE A 27 9.77 6.63 11.23
CA ILE A 27 10.70 5.68 10.59
C ILE A 27 10.37 4.21 10.98
N GLU A 28 9.90 4.03 12.21
CA GLU A 28 9.51 2.72 12.76
C GLU A 28 8.29 2.12 12.05
N GLU A 29 7.41 2.96 11.51
CA GLU A 29 6.21 2.54 10.79
C GLU A 29 6.54 1.94 9.42
N PHE A 30 7.66 2.31 8.77
CA PHE A 30 8.04 1.74 7.47
C PHE A 30 8.18 0.21 7.54
N ASN A 31 8.81 -0.29 8.60
CA ASN A 31 9.00 -1.73 8.77
C ASN A 31 7.67 -2.43 9.08
N LEU A 32 6.81 -1.80 9.89
CA LEU A 32 5.50 -2.34 10.23
C LEU A 32 4.56 -2.38 9.02
N ILE A 33 4.52 -1.32 8.20
CA ILE A 33 3.75 -1.28 6.96
C ILE A 33 4.27 -2.33 5.98
N ALA A 34 5.59 -2.45 5.84
CA ALA A 34 6.19 -3.48 4.99
C ALA A 34 5.82 -4.89 5.45
N GLU A 35 5.79 -5.16 6.77
CA GLU A 35 5.33 -6.44 7.34
C GLU A 35 3.85 -6.69 7.03
N GLU A 36 2.96 -5.73 7.30
CA GLU A 36 1.52 -5.84 7.04
C GLU A 36 1.25 -6.08 5.55
N LEU A 37 1.84 -5.26 4.67
CA LEU A 37 1.74 -5.44 3.22
C LEU A 37 2.27 -6.80 2.76
N GLN A 38 3.34 -7.30 3.38
CA GLN A 38 3.90 -8.60 3.05
C GLN A 38 2.93 -9.72 3.45
N ILE A 39 2.25 -9.62 4.58
CA ILE A 39 1.24 -10.59 5.01
C ILE A 39 0.10 -10.69 3.98
N LEU A 40 -0.33 -9.55 3.41
CA LEU A 40 -1.41 -9.53 2.40
C LEU A 40 -1.08 -10.34 1.15
N ILE A 41 0.15 -10.24 0.65
CA ILE A 41 0.56 -10.87 -0.61
C ILE A 41 1.20 -12.26 -0.43
N THR A 42 1.53 -12.62 0.81
CA THR A 42 2.19 -13.88 1.13
C THR A 42 1.14 -14.95 1.36
N PRO A 43 1.19 -16.08 0.64
CA PRO A 43 0.28 -17.19 0.88
C PRO A 43 0.37 -17.67 2.33
N PRO A 44 -0.76 -18.12 2.93
CA PRO A 44 -0.79 -18.59 4.30
C PRO A 44 0.20 -19.74 4.55
N PHE A 45 0.49 -20.57 3.53
CA PHE A 45 1.51 -21.61 3.61
C PHE A 45 2.94 -21.07 3.80
N ILE A 46 3.29 -19.97 3.15
CA ILE A 46 4.61 -19.33 3.31
C ILE A 46 4.69 -18.58 4.64
N LEU A 47 3.59 -17.97 5.10
CA LEU A 47 3.51 -17.39 6.45
C LEU A 47 3.70 -18.44 7.55
N ALA A 48 3.18 -19.66 7.34
CA ALA A 48 3.35 -20.80 8.24
C ALA A 48 4.81 -21.24 8.31
N LEU A 49 5.47 -21.37 7.15
CA LEU A 49 6.89 -21.73 7.07
C LEU A 49 7.81 -20.66 7.66
N LYS A 50 7.48 -19.39 7.54
CA LYS A 50 8.25 -18.28 8.14
C LYS A 50 7.99 -18.09 9.64
N GLY A 51 7.10 -18.88 10.26
CA GLY A 51 6.78 -18.74 11.69
C GLY A 51 6.00 -17.46 12.03
N PHE A 52 5.38 -16.82 11.03
CA PHE A 52 4.59 -15.60 11.20
C PHE A 52 3.22 -15.85 11.86
N PHE A 53 2.83 -17.11 12.07
CA PHE A 53 1.68 -17.51 12.90
C PHE A 53 1.91 -17.33 14.42
N SER A 54 2.92 -16.54 14.81
CA SER A 54 2.98 -16.01 16.16
C SER A 54 1.87 -14.96 16.29
N CYS A 55 0.69 -15.43 16.72
CA CYS A 55 -0.41 -14.64 17.24
C CYS A 55 0.09 -13.67 18.32
N ASN A 56 0.68 -12.56 17.90
CA ASN A 56 0.68 -11.35 18.68
C ASN A 56 -0.18 -10.38 17.89
N PRO A 57 -1.33 -9.93 18.42
CA PRO A 57 -1.86 -8.66 17.99
C PRO A 57 -0.81 -7.64 18.42
N LYS A 58 0.22 -7.41 17.58
CA LYS A 58 1.04 -6.21 17.68
C LYS A 58 0.00 -5.11 17.65
N LYS A 59 -0.28 -4.50 18.82
CA LYS A 59 -1.05 -3.27 18.90
C LYS A 59 -0.38 -2.36 17.91
N SER A 60 -1.02 -2.22 16.75
CA SER A 60 -0.37 -1.65 15.59
C SER A 60 -0.11 -0.21 15.98
N THR A 61 1.17 0.11 16.24
CA THR A 61 1.62 1.49 16.44
C THR A 61 1.48 2.31 15.17
N LEU A 62 1.04 1.68 14.07
CA LEU A 62 0.59 2.36 12.87
C LEU A 62 -0.57 3.27 13.20
N THR A 63 -0.48 4.49 12.70
CA THR A 63 -1.62 5.41 12.68
C THR A 63 -2.86 4.78 12.04
N GLU A 64 -4.04 5.20 12.50
CA GLU A 64 -5.33 4.76 11.96
C GLU A 64 -5.43 5.00 10.44
N ALA A 65 -4.85 6.10 9.95
CA ALA A 65 -4.82 6.41 8.53
C ALA A 65 -4.01 5.38 7.72
N ALA A 66 -2.87 4.91 8.25
CA ALA A 66 -2.07 3.86 7.61
C ALA A 66 -2.82 2.52 7.60
N GLN A 67 -3.47 2.17 8.71
CA GLN A 67 -4.28 0.96 8.81
C GLN A 67 -5.46 0.97 7.83
N ASN A 68 -6.16 2.10 7.70
CA ASN A 68 -7.27 2.26 6.76
C ASN A 68 -6.81 2.12 5.31
N GLN A 69 -5.64 2.69 4.95
CA GLN A 69 -5.10 2.57 3.60
C GLN A 69 -4.68 1.12 3.28
N ILE A 70 -4.03 0.44 4.22
CA ILE A 70 -3.68 -0.99 4.10
C ILE A 70 -4.94 -1.85 3.95
N ALA A 71 -5.99 -1.57 4.73
CA ALA A 71 -7.27 -2.26 4.64
C ALA A 71 -7.95 -2.01 3.27
N TYR A 72 -7.83 -0.81 2.72
CA TYR A 72 -8.32 -0.49 1.38
C TYR A 72 -7.56 -1.28 0.30
N ILE A 73 -6.23 -1.35 0.38
CA ILE A 73 -5.42 -2.18 -0.54
C ILE A 73 -5.81 -3.66 -0.44
N HIS A 74 -6.08 -4.16 0.77
CA HIS A 74 -6.58 -5.52 0.97
C HIS A 74 -7.96 -5.73 0.34
N TYR A 75 -8.84 -4.72 0.41
CA TYR A 75 -10.13 -4.73 -0.27
C TYR A 75 -9.96 -4.81 -1.79
N CYS A 76 -9.08 -4.00 -2.37
CA CYS A 76 -8.74 -4.04 -3.80
C CYS A 76 -8.26 -5.43 -4.24
N TYR A 77 -7.41 -6.08 -3.44
CA TYR A 77 -6.91 -7.42 -3.75
C TYR A 77 -8.00 -8.51 -3.74
N ASN A 78 -8.86 -8.50 -2.72
CA ASN A 78 -9.89 -9.53 -2.55
C ASN A 78 -11.15 -9.29 -3.38
N THR A 79 -11.39 -8.05 -3.79
CA THR A 79 -12.60 -7.64 -4.51
C THR A 79 -12.28 -7.06 -5.89
N PRO A 80 -11.58 -7.80 -6.78
CA PRO A 80 -11.19 -7.29 -8.10
C PRO A 80 -12.40 -6.94 -8.99
N LYS A 81 -13.57 -7.51 -8.71
CA LYS A 81 -14.84 -7.23 -9.41
C LYS A 81 -15.30 -5.77 -9.35
N ASP A 82 -14.84 -5.01 -8.35
CA ASP A 82 -15.23 -3.61 -8.19
C ASP A 82 -14.33 -2.67 -9.01
N PHE A 83 -13.17 -3.18 -9.46
CA PHE A 83 -12.13 -2.42 -10.16
C PHE A 83 -11.93 -2.89 -11.61
N VAL A 84 -12.33 -4.12 -11.89
CA VAL A 84 -12.15 -4.77 -13.19
C VAL A 84 -13.52 -5.21 -13.69
N THR A 85 -13.91 -4.74 -14.86
CA THR A 85 -15.23 -5.06 -15.44
C THR A 85 -15.28 -6.49 -15.99
N ASN A 86 -14.13 -7.05 -16.39
CA ASN A 86 -14.02 -8.35 -17.03
C ASN A 86 -13.42 -9.39 -16.08
N THR A 87 -14.16 -10.45 -15.80
CA THR A 87 -13.75 -11.54 -14.90
C THR A 87 -12.47 -12.24 -15.34
N LYS A 88 -12.17 -12.25 -16.64
CA LYS A 88 -10.94 -12.87 -17.19
C LYS A 88 -9.67 -12.11 -16.81
N ASP A 89 -9.81 -10.85 -16.41
CA ASP A 89 -8.72 -9.93 -16.12
C ASP A 89 -8.45 -9.83 -14.61
N TYR A 90 -9.25 -10.52 -13.77
CA TYR A 90 -9.12 -10.49 -12.31
C TYR A 90 -7.78 -11.03 -11.82
N SER A 91 -7.33 -12.16 -12.37
CA SER A 91 -6.06 -12.76 -12.00
C SER A 91 -4.87 -11.87 -12.37
N GLU A 92 -4.96 -11.20 -13.53
CA GLU A 92 -3.91 -10.29 -13.99
C GLU A 92 -3.86 -9.04 -13.10
N TYR A 93 -5.01 -8.47 -12.75
CA TYR A 93 -5.11 -7.36 -11.82
C TYR A 93 -4.54 -7.70 -10.43
N GLN A 94 -4.91 -8.87 -9.88
CA GLN A 94 -4.37 -9.35 -8.60
C GLN A 94 -2.85 -9.55 -8.67
N GLN A 95 -2.35 -10.06 -9.81
CA GLN A 95 -0.91 -10.23 -10.02
C GLN A 95 -0.19 -8.87 -10.08
N ILE A 96 -0.73 -7.90 -10.81
CA ILE A 96 -0.19 -6.54 -10.87
C ILE A 96 -0.16 -5.91 -9.47
N LEU A 97 -1.27 -6.02 -8.72
CA LEU A 97 -1.35 -5.49 -7.35
C LEU A 97 -0.27 -6.14 -6.47
N LYS A 98 -0.10 -7.46 -6.56
CA LYS A 98 0.93 -8.20 -5.84
C LYS A 98 2.35 -7.76 -6.21
N GLU A 99 2.63 -7.59 -7.49
CA GLU A 99 3.93 -7.10 -7.99
C GLU A 99 4.23 -5.71 -7.44
N ARG A 100 3.25 -4.80 -7.44
CA ARG A 100 3.40 -3.43 -6.94
C ARG A 100 3.55 -3.35 -5.43
N ILE A 101 2.76 -4.11 -4.68
CA ILE A 101 2.94 -4.23 -3.23
C ILE A 101 4.35 -4.76 -2.91
N SER A 102 4.82 -5.79 -3.62
CA SER A 102 6.17 -6.33 -3.43
C SER A 102 7.26 -5.31 -3.76
N ALA A 103 7.07 -4.51 -4.81
CA ALA A 103 7.99 -3.42 -5.15
C ALA A 103 8.02 -2.36 -4.03
N LYS A 104 6.85 -1.95 -3.52
CA LYS A 104 6.73 -0.97 -2.44
C LYS A 104 7.38 -1.43 -1.14
N ILE A 105 7.19 -2.70 -0.77
CA ILE A 105 7.88 -3.33 0.37
C ILE A 105 9.39 -3.25 0.17
N THR A 106 9.87 -3.57 -1.04
CA THR A 106 11.30 -3.54 -1.36
C THR A 106 11.86 -2.11 -1.30
N GLU A 107 11.11 -1.12 -1.76
CA GLU A 107 11.45 0.30 -1.61
C GLU A 107 11.61 0.67 -0.13
N PHE A 108 10.60 0.40 0.69
CA PHE A 108 10.64 0.72 2.13
C PHE A 108 11.77 0.02 2.88
N GLN A 109 12.10 -1.21 2.48
CA GLN A 109 13.22 -1.96 3.06
C GLN A 109 14.59 -1.44 2.59
N LYS A 110 14.69 -0.92 1.36
CA LYS A 110 15.93 -0.38 0.80
C LYS A 110 16.15 1.09 1.08
N PHE A 111 15.12 1.83 1.46
CA PHE A 111 15.25 3.25 1.77
C PHE A 111 16.28 3.46 2.86
N THR A 112 17.21 4.35 2.57
CA THR A 112 18.11 4.94 3.54
C THR A 112 17.32 5.82 4.51
N GLU A 113 17.88 6.12 5.69
CA GLU A 113 17.23 7.03 6.65
C GLU A 113 16.87 8.39 6.03
N LYS A 114 17.70 8.89 5.11
CA LYS A 114 17.43 10.13 4.38
C LYS A 114 16.20 10.01 3.48
N GLU A 115 16.02 8.90 2.78
CA GLU A 115 14.85 8.66 1.93
C GLU A 115 13.58 8.42 2.76
N LYS A 116 13.69 7.71 3.89
CA LYS A 116 12.58 7.55 4.83
C LYS A 116 12.12 8.90 5.37
N ASN A 117 13.05 9.76 5.78
CA ASN A 117 12.72 11.12 6.23
C ASN A 117 12.13 11.98 5.11
N ALA A 118 12.65 11.89 3.88
CA ALA A 118 12.09 12.59 2.73
C ALA A 118 10.64 12.15 2.44
N TYR A 119 10.37 10.85 2.54
CA TYR A 119 9.02 10.31 2.36
C TYR A 119 8.06 10.76 3.47
N ILE A 120 8.49 10.75 4.75
CA ILE A 120 7.68 11.30 5.86
C ILE A 120 7.37 12.78 5.61
N THR A 121 8.35 13.58 5.17
CA THR A 121 8.15 14.99 4.86
C THR A 121 7.18 15.18 3.70
N PHE A 122 7.34 14.42 2.61
CA PHE A 122 6.42 14.42 1.48
C PHE A 122 4.97 14.09 1.89
N GLN A 123 4.79 13.06 2.72
CA GLN A 123 3.47 12.72 3.26
C GLN A 123 2.90 13.84 4.12
N ARG A 124 3.75 14.46 4.95
CA ARG A 124 3.32 15.60 5.76
C ARG A 124 2.88 16.76 4.88
N GLU A 125 3.60 17.10 3.82
CA GLU A 125 3.26 18.19 2.89
C GLU A 125 1.92 17.91 2.17
N GLN A 126 1.74 16.70 1.63
CA GLN A 126 0.50 16.27 0.97
C GLN A 126 -0.73 16.31 1.91
N HIS A 127 -0.54 15.99 3.19
CA HIS A 127 -1.61 16.07 4.19
C HIS A 127 -1.77 17.46 4.85
N SER A 128 -0.79 18.35 4.68
CA SER A 128 -0.81 19.72 5.24
C SER A 128 -1.47 20.73 4.30
N GLU A 129 -1.42 20.50 2.98
CA GLU A 129 -2.08 21.38 2.01
C GLU A 129 -3.61 21.46 2.18
N VAL A 130 -4.24 20.48 2.85
CA VAL A 130 -5.68 20.53 3.16
C VAL A 130 -6.02 21.53 4.28
N LYS A 131 -5.05 21.98 5.09
CA LYS A 131 -5.30 22.91 6.21
C LYS A 131 -5.09 24.38 5.89
N HIS A 132 -4.57 24.74 4.71
CA HIS A 132 -4.33 26.14 4.34
C HIS A 132 -5.38 26.74 3.38
N THR A 133 -6.52 26.07 3.17
CA THR A 133 -7.70 26.63 2.49
C THR A 133 -8.88 26.87 3.42
N SER A 134 -8.64 27.16 4.70
CA SER A 134 -9.63 27.92 5.49
C SER A 134 -9.42 29.40 5.23
N PHE A 135 -10.10 29.86 4.17
CA PHE A 135 -10.47 31.23 3.84
C PHE A 135 -10.16 32.28 4.91
N ASP A 136 -9.11 33.06 4.68
CA ASP A 136 -9.12 34.48 5.02
C ASP A 136 -10.14 35.17 4.08
N LEU A 137 -11.39 35.26 4.53
CA LEU A 137 -12.34 36.21 3.99
C LEU A 137 -12.40 37.41 4.94
N VAL A 138 -11.76 38.48 4.46
CA VAL A 138 -11.85 39.87 4.92
C VAL A 138 -13.30 40.32 5.06
#